data_AF-A0AAU9JVT3-F1
#
_entry.id   AF-A0AAU9JVT3-F1
#
_cell.length_a   1.000
_cell.length_b   1.000
_cell.length_c   1.000
_cell.angle_alpha   90.00
_cell.angle_beta   90.00
_cell.angle_gamma   90.00
#
_symmetry.space_group_name_H-M   'P 1'
#
loop_
_entity.id
_entity.type
_entity.pdbx_description
1 polymer ?
#
loop_
_entity_poly.entity_id
_entity_poly.type
_entity_poly.pdbx_seq_one_letter_code
_entity_poly.pdbx_strand_id
1 'polypeptide(L)'
;MEYINSDKTMEIRPMLSVFTNMFSLLNMSPADSVWPMSLVLPSLERLSGVNDKKLLPKIQQADSSKSENQSCERVCTHRDKKIYAKNMCNNCYRRFGKDKLAWTCPHRDRQHYAKGKCQLCYLKEYHRSRVFEKRHKRQDLK
;
A
#
# COMPACT_ATOMS: atom_id res chain seq x y z
N MET A 1 -26.48 47.19 -33.65
CA MET A 1 -25.85 45.89 -33.30
C MET A 1 -25.31 46.04 -31.89
N GLU A 2 -26.13 45.67 -30.90
CA GLU A 2 -25.76 45.74 -29.49
C GLU A 2 -25.32 44.36 -29.03
N TYR A 3 -24.10 44.27 -28.52
CA TYR A 3 -23.47 43.05 -28.02
C TYR A 3 -23.87 42.84 -26.55
N ILE A 4 -24.58 41.75 -26.25
CA ILE A 4 -24.87 41.31 -24.89
C ILE A 4 -23.77 40.33 -24.47
N ASN A 5 -22.84 40.78 -23.63
CA ASN A 5 -21.88 39.89 -22.96
C ASN A 5 -22.60 39.18 -21.80
N SER A 6 -22.70 37.85 -21.89
CA SER A 6 -23.23 37.00 -20.82
C SER A 6 -22.05 36.42 -20.04
N ASP A 7 -21.72 37.04 -18.90
CA ASP A 7 -20.77 36.50 -17.93
C ASP A 7 -21.39 35.28 -17.22
N LYS A 8 -20.96 34.08 -17.63
CA LYS A 8 -21.20 32.85 -16.87
C LYS A 8 -20.10 32.69 -15.83
N THR A 9 -20.40 33.05 -14.58
CA THR A 9 -19.60 32.66 -13.42
C THR A 9 -19.74 31.15 -13.21
N MET A 10 -18.67 30.39 -13.50
CA MET A 10 -18.59 28.98 -13.13
C MET A 10 -18.29 28.89 -11.63
N GLU A 11 -19.27 28.45 -10.83
CA GLU A 11 -19.03 28.08 -9.43
C GLU A 11 -18.09 26.88 -9.35
N ILE A 12 -16.87 27.11 -8.89
CA ILE A 12 -15.91 26.07 -8.58
C ILE A 12 -16.35 25.45 -7.25
N ARG A 13 -17.03 24.29 -7.30
CA ARG A 13 -17.23 23.47 -6.10
C ARG A 13 -15.87 22.90 -5.67
N PRO A 14 -15.36 23.22 -4.47
CA PRO A 14 -14.15 22.57 -3.98
C PRO A 14 -14.46 21.10 -3.72
N MET A 15 -13.91 20.21 -4.53
CA MET A 15 -13.88 18.78 -4.24
C MET A 15 -13.13 18.62 -2.92
N LEU A 16 -13.86 18.32 -1.85
CA LEU A 16 -13.29 18.04 -0.53
C LEU A 16 -12.32 16.86 -0.67
N SER A 17 -11.03 17.19 -0.65
CA SER A 17 -9.95 16.21 -0.64
C SER A 17 -10.06 15.35 0.61
N VAL A 18 -9.96 14.03 0.45
CA VAL A 18 -9.99 13.05 1.54
C VAL A 18 -8.96 13.37 2.63
N PHE A 19 -7.90 14.11 2.29
CA PHE A 19 -6.83 14.50 3.21
C PHE A 19 -7.19 15.64 4.17
N THR A 20 -8.25 16.42 3.90
CA THR A 20 -8.68 17.49 4.80
C THR A 20 -9.29 16.94 6.10
N ASN A 21 -9.63 15.64 6.14
CA ASN A 21 -10.28 14.99 7.29
C ASN A 21 -9.32 14.54 8.40
N MET A 22 -7.99 14.61 8.20
CA MET A 22 -7.04 14.23 9.26
C MET A 22 -6.76 15.37 10.27
N PHE A 23 -6.88 16.63 9.86
CA PHE A 23 -6.60 17.76 10.76
C PHE A 23 -7.69 17.98 11.81
N SER A 24 -8.93 17.58 11.54
CA SER A 24 -10.05 17.65 12.50
C SER A 24 -9.84 16.77 13.74
N LEU A 25 -9.05 15.70 13.64
CA LEU A 25 -8.70 14.85 14.77
C LEU A 25 -7.69 15.49 15.72
N LEU A 26 -6.89 16.43 15.23
CA LEU A 26 -5.84 17.08 16.01
C LEU A 26 -6.32 18.36 16.70
N ASN A 27 -7.45 18.92 16.28
CA ASN A 27 -8.02 20.16 16.81
C ASN A 27 -9.33 19.91 17.57
N MET A 28 -9.42 18.82 18.35
CA MET A 28 -10.56 18.64 19.26
C MET A 28 -10.43 19.60 20.45
N SER A 29 -11.53 20.29 20.77
CA SER A 29 -11.64 21.11 21.98
C SER A 29 -11.35 20.26 23.23
N PRO A 30 -10.60 20.77 24.22
CA PRO A 30 -10.32 20.06 25.47
C PRO A 30 -11.58 19.74 26.28
N ALA A 31 -12.72 20.39 26.00
CA ALA A 31 -14.00 20.10 26.64
C ALA A 31 -14.69 18.83 26.10
N ASP A 32 -14.36 18.41 24.87
CA ASP A 32 -15.02 17.26 24.20
C ASP A 32 -14.11 16.01 24.12
N SER A 33 -12.90 16.09 24.65
CA SER A 33 -11.90 15.03 24.59
C SER A 33 -11.79 14.28 25.92
N VAL A 34 -12.89 13.61 26.31
CA VAL A 34 -12.83 12.54 27.32
C VAL A 34 -12.28 11.29 26.66
N TRP A 35 -10.96 11.27 26.43
CA TRP A 35 -10.26 10.01 26.18
C TRP A 35 -10.31 9.20 27.47
N PRO A 36 -10.80 7.95 27.45
CA PRO A 36 -10.82 7.15 28.65
C PRO A 36 -9.37 6.88 29.07
N MET A 37 -8.90 7.60 30.08
CA MET A 37 -7.65 7.36 30.80
C MET A 37 -7.65 6.03 31.57
N SER A 38 -8.66 5.18 31.35
CA SER A 38 -8.74 3.85 31.92
C SER A 38 -7.74 2.93 31.21
N LEU A 39 -6.63 2.63 31.89
CA LEU A 39 -5.73 1.52 31.55
C LEU A 39 -6.37 0.13 31.81
N VAL A 40 -7.59 0.10 32.34
CA VAL A 40 -8.34 -1.14 32.54
C VAL A 40 -9.05 -1.48 31.23
N LEU A 41 -8.58 -2.54 30.58
CA LEU A 41 -9.31 -3.19 29.49
C LEU A 41 -10.70 -3.58 30.00
N PRO A 42 -11.79 -3.23 29.28
CA PRO A 42 -13.13 -3.66 29.67
C PRO A 42 -13.18 -5.17 29.84
N SER A 43 -13.67 -5.63 31.00
CA SER A 43 -13.85 -7.07 31.27
C SER A 43 -14.66 -7.72 30.16
N LEU A 44 -14.14 -8.84 29.64
CA LEU A 44 -14.71 -9.64 28.54
C LEU A 44 -16.16 -10.07 28.82
N GLU A 45 -16.56 -10.11 30.10
CA GLU A 45 -17.88 -10.54 30.56
C GLU A 45 -19.01 -9.62 30.09
N ARG A 46 -18.70 -8.35 29.77
CA ARG A 46 -19.70 -7.34 29.36
C ARG A 46 -20.17 -7.49 27.91
N LEU A 47 -19.56 -8.38 27.12
CA LEU A 47 -19.95 -8.65 25.72
C LEU A 47 -21.05 -9.72 25.60
N SER A 48 -21.45 -10.35 26.71
CA SER A 48 -22.47 -11.42 26.69
C SER A 48 -23.92 -10.92 26.51
N GLY A 49 -24.15 -9.59 26.53
CA GLY A 49 -25.48 -8.98 26.60
C GLY A 49 -25.97 -8.21 25.38
N VAL A 50 -25.29 -8.24 24.22
CA VAL A 50 -25.74 -7.52 23.02
C VAL A 50 -26.19 -8.52 21.96
N ASN A 51 -27.44 -8.95 22.07
CA ASN A 51 -28.13 -9.80 21.10
C ASN A 51 -28.75 -8.98 19.96
N ASP A 52 -28.05 -7.96 19.46
CA ASP A 52 -28.49 -7.21 18.30
C ASP A 52 -27.78 -7.73 17.05
N LYS A 53 -28.54 -8.46 16.23
CA LYS A 53 -28.19 -8.89 14.87
C LYS A 53 -28.12 -7.70 13.92
N LYS A 54 -27.46 -6.60 14.29
CA LYS A 54 -27.09 -5.56 13.33
C LYS A 54 -26.03 -6.15 12.42
N LEU A 55 -26.52 -6.60 11.27
CA LEU A 55 -25.74 -6.92 10.09
C LEU A 55 -24.66 -5.87 9.92
N LEU A 56 -23.41 -6.24 10.26
CA LEU A 56 -22.23 -5.48 9.87
C LEU A 56 -22.38 -5.19 8.37
N PRO A 57 -22.10 -3.96 7.92
CA PRO A 57 -22.05 -3.70 6.49
C PRO A 57 -21.10 -4.73 5.89
N LYS A 58 -21.59 -5.50 4.92
CA LYS A 58 -20.75 -6.35 4.08
C LYS A 58 -19.68 -5.42 3.55
N ILE A 59 -18.51 -5.46 4.18
CA ILE A 59 -17.28 -4.99 3.57
C ILE A 59 -17.26 -5.78 2.28
N GLN A 60 -17.56 -5.12 1.17
CA GLN A 60 -17.42 -5.70 -0.14
C GLN A 60 -15.97 -6.15 -0.17
N GLN A 61 -15.80 -7.46 -0.04
CA GLN A 61 -14.55 -8.12 -0.30
C GLN A 61 -14.32 -7.83 -1.77
N ALA A 62 -13.68 -6.69 -2.07
CA ALA A 62 -13.14 -6.43 -3.38
C ALA A 62 -12.39 -7.71 -3.73
N ASP A 63 -12.75 -8.27 -4.87
CA ASP A 63 -12.39 -9.62 -5.33
C ASP A 63 -10.88 -9.79 -5.38
N SER A 64 -10.27 -9.99 -4.22
CA SER A 64 -8.90 -10.45 -4.06
C SER A 64 -8.99 -11.95 -4.27
N SER A 65 -9.12 -12.30 -5.55
CA SER A 65 -8.82 -13.61 -6.11
C SER A 65 -8.03 -14.47 -5.13
N LYS A 66 -8.75 -15.40 -4.50
CA LYS A 66 -8.18 -16.60 -3.91
C LYS A 66 -7.14 -17.14 -4.89
N SER A 67 -5.94 -17.40 -4.41
CA SER A 67 -5.21 -18.57 -4.88
C SER A 67 -4.55 -19.20 -3.66
N GLU A 68 -5.33 -20.03 -2.97
CA GLU A 68 -4.77 -21.19 -2.27
C GLU A 68 -3.89 -21.93 -3.27
N ASN A 69 -2.59 -21.97 -2.96
CA ASN A 69 -1.59 -22.96 -3.37
C ASN A 69 -1.95 -23.83 -4.60
N GLN A 70 -2.21 -23.20 -5.74
CA GLN A 70 -2.29 -23.92 -6.99
C GLN A 70 -0.85 -24.11 -7.46
N SER A 71 -0.33 -25.32 -7.23
CA SER A 71 0.94 -25.79 -7.77
C SER A 71 1.04 -25.37 -9.23
N CYS A 72 2.07 -24.60 -9.54
CA CYS A 72 2.30 -24.00 -10.85
C CYS A 72 2.53 -25.10 -11.91
N GLU A 73 1.46 -25.58 -12.53
CA GLU A 73 1.54 -25.81 -13.97
C GLU A 73 1.98 -24.49 -14.60
N ARG A 74 3.01 -24.54 -15.44
CA ARG A 74 3.91 -23.42 -15.80
C ARG A 74 3.26 -22.26 -16.56
N VAL A 75 1.94 -22.14 -16.54
CA VAL A 75 1.15 -21.14 -17.26
C VAL A 75 0.42 -20.27 -16.25
N CYS A 76 0.58 -18.97 -16.38
CA CYS A 76 -0.14 -17.99 -15.58
C CYS A 76 -1.65 -18.05 -15.90
N THR A 77 -2.50 -18.08 -14.86
CA THR A 77 -3.97 -18.07 -15.00
C THR A 77 -4.52 -16.77 -15.60
N HIS A 78 -3.74 -15.68 -15.55
CA HIS A 78 -4.10 -14.40 -16.15
C HIS A 78 -3.88 -14.44 -17.67
N ARG A 79 -4.92 -14.86 -18.43
CA ARG A 79 -4.91 -14.84 -19.89
C ARG A 79 -5.05 -13.43 -20.47
N ASP A 80 -5.69 -12.53 -19.72
CA ASP A 80 -5.95 -11.15 -20.18
C ASP A 80 -4.72 -10.24 -20.06
N LYS A 81 -3.71 -10.65 -19.28
CA LYS A 81 -2.50 -9.84 -19.05
C LYS A 81 -1.43 -10.19 -20.06
N LYS A 82 -0.70 -9.18 -20.53
CA LYS A 82 0.47 -9.38 -21.41
C LYS A 82 1.46 -10.37 -20.79
N ILE A 83 1.78 -11.41 -21.57
CA ILE A 83 2.80 -12.39 -21.22
C ILE A 83 4.17 -11.70 -21.21
N TYR A 84 4.95 -11.95 -20.16
CA TYR A 84 6.28 -11.37 -19.97
C TYR A 84 7.38 -12.39 -20.30
N ALA A 85 7.43 -13.51 -19.58
CA ALA A 85 8.43 -14.57 -19.78
C ALA A 85 7.90 -15.91 -19.24
N LYS A 86 8.40 -17.04 -19.79
CA LYS A 86 7.99 -18.41 -19.39
C LYS A 86 6.46 -18.59 -19.31
N ASN A 87 5.69 -18.03 -20.25
CA ASN A 87 4.21 -18.05 -20.22
C ASN A 87 3.58 -17.47 -18.94
N MET A 88 4.29 -16.54 -18.28
CA MET A 88 3.82 -15.84 -17.09
C MET A 88 3.69 -14.34 -17.34
N CYS A 89 2.66 -13.72 -16.76
CA CYS A 89 2.61 -12.27 -16.66
C CYS A 89 3.72 -11.74 -15.73
N ASN A 90 4.00 -10.44 -15.78
CA ASN A 90 5.08 -9.83 -14.99
C ASN A 90 4.98 -10.15 -13.48
N ASN A 91 3.79 -10.03 -12.89
CA ASN A 91 3.60 -10.30 -11.47
C ASN A 91 3.84 -11.77 -11.10
N CYS A 92 3.33 -12.71 -11.90
CA CYS A 92 3.54 -14.14 -11.69
C CYS A 92 5.01 -14.51 -11.88
N TYR A 93 5.66 -13.98 -12.93
CA TYR A 93 7.07 -14.22 -13.19
C TYR A 93 7.96 -13.75 -12.02
N ARG A 94 7.66 -12.58 -11.43
CA ARG A 94 8.43 -12.07 -10.28
C ARG A 94 8.30 -12.93 -9.02
N ARG A 95 7.18 -13.63 -8.84
CA ARG A 95 6.90 -14.48 -7.67
C ARG A 95 7.42 -15.90 -7.84
N PHE A 96 7.19 -16.50 -9.01
CA PHE A 96 7.41 -17.93 -9.23
C PHE A 96 8.45 -18.23 -10.31
N GLY A 97 8.73 -17.29 -11.21
CA GLY A 97 9.60 -17.53 -12.37
C GLY A 97 11.11 -17.54 -12.08
N LYS A 98 11.49 -17.29 -10.83
CA LYS A 98 12.88 -17.17 -10.38
C LYS A 98 13.36 -18.46 -9.73
N ASP A 99 14.22 -19.17 -10.45
CA ASP A 99 14.71 -20.47 -9.98
C ASP A 99 16.03 -20.33 -9.19
N LYS A 100 16.74 -19.22 -9.36
CA LYS A 100 18.08 -19.03 -8.79
C LYS A 100 18.01 -18.44 -7.38
N LEU A 101 18.81 -18.99 -6.48
CA LEU A 101 19.03 -18.48 -5.14
C LEU A 101 20.08 -17.35 -5.16
N ALA A 102 20.04 -16.48 -4.17
CA ALA A 102 21.04 -15.42 -4.01
C ALA A 102 22.37 -16.02 -3.54
N TRP A 103 23.48 -15.62 -4.17
CA TRP A 103 24.81 -16.16 -3.88
C TRP A 103 25.76 -15.13 -3.26
N THR A 104 25.51 -13.84 -3.47
CA THR A 104 26.37 -12.76 -2.96
C THR A 104 26.03 -12.37 -1.52
N CYS A 105 24.78 -12.58 -1.09
CA CYS A 105 24.36 -12.29 0.28
C CYS A 105 24.45 -13.56 1.16
N PRO A 106 24.57 -13.43 2.49
CA PRO A 106 24.61 -14.56 3.40
C PRO A 106 23.33 -15.42 3.37
N HIS A 107 22.22 -14.86 2.87
CA HIS A 107 20.96 -15.57 2.70
C HIS A 107 21.01 -16.50 1.47
N ARG A 108 21.38 -17.76 1.68
CA ARG A 108 21.36 -18.80 0.63
C ARG A 108 19.98 -19.42 0.41
N ASP A 109 19.07 -19.21 1.36
CA ASP A 109 17.68 -19.65 1.36
C ASP A 109 16.77 -18.76 0.48
N ARG A 110 17.22 -17.54 0.14
CA ARG A 110 16.39 -16.54 -0.52
C ARG A 110 16.65 -16.49 -2.02
N GLN A 111 15.58 -16.21 -2.78
CA GLN A 111 15.68 -16.02 -4.22
C GLN A 111 16.56 -14.83 -4.62
N HIS A 112 17.25 -14.98 -5.74
CA HIS A 112 18.03 -13.93 -6.38
C HIS A 112 17.13 -12.79 -6.89
N TYR A 113 17.47 -11.55 -6.56
CA TYR A 113 16.82 -10.37 -7.11
C TYR A 113 17.66 -9.73 -8.22
N ALA A 114 18.79 -9.13 -7.85
CA ALA A 114 19.74 -8.48 -8.75
C ALA A 114 21.13 -8.44 -8.11
N LYS A 115 22.19 -8.34 -8.93
CA LYS A 115 23.60 -8.32 -8.49
C LYS A 115 23.98 -9.50 -7.58
N GLY A 116 23.33 -10.66 -7.74
CA GLY A 116 23.56 -11.83 -6.90
C GLY A 116 22.97 -11.73 -5.49
N LYS A 117 22.21 -10.67 -5.16
CA LYS A 117 21.65 -10.42 -3.82
C LYS A 117 20.15 -10.72 -3.78
N CYS A 118 19.64 -11.06 -2.59
CA CYS A 118 18.20 -11.13 -2.36
C CYS A 118 17.58 -9.72 -2.35
N GLN A 119 16.25 -9.63 -2.48
CA GLN A 119 15.54 -8.35 -2.64
C GLN A 119 15.80 -7.36 -1.49
N LEU A 120 15.77 -7.84 -0.25
CA LEU A 120 16.01 -6.99 0.92
C LEU A 120 17.44 -6.44 0.97
N CYS A 121 18.44 -7.30 0.71
CA CYS A 121 19.84 -6.89 0.68
C CYS A 121 20.11 -5.89 -0.44
N TYR A 122 19.53 -6.14 -1.62
CA TYR A 122 19.62 -5.22 -2.76
C TYR A 122 19.03 -3.85 -2.42
N LEU A 123 17.82 -3.80 -1.87
CA LEU A 123 17.17 -2.54 -1.50
C LEU A 123 17.96 -1.78 -0.44
N LYS A 124 18.44 -2.48 0.60
CA LYS A 124 19.27 -1.87 1.65
C LYS A 124 20.51 -1.19 1.06
N GLU A 125 21.21 -1.86 0.15
CA GLU A 125 22.37 -1.27 -0.52
C GLU A 125 21.98 -0.10 -1.43
N TYR A 126 20.95 -0.27 -2.26
CA TYR A 126 20.45 0.78 -3.15
C TYR A 126 20.09 2.06 -2.41
N HIS A 127 19.37 1.95 -1.28
CA HIS A 127 19.03 3.11 -0.46
C HIS A 127 20.27 3.75 0.17
N ARG A 128 21.27 2.95 0.59
CA ARG A 128 22.53 3.49 1.13
C ARG A 128 23.30 4.28 0.07
N SER A 129 23.46 3.75 -1.13
CA SER A 129 24.14 4.44 -2.24
C SER A 129 23.44 5.75 -2.60
N ARG A 130 22.10 5.73 -2.70
CA ARG A 130 21.32 6.93 -3.05
C ARG A 130 21.37 8.03 -1.98
N VAL A 131 21.45 7.66 -0.70
CA VAL A 131 21.62 8.63 0.40
C VAL A 131 23.02 9.23 0.36
N PHE A 132 24.04 8.42 0.06
CA PHE A 132 25.42 8.89 -0.07
C PHE A 132 25.58 9.92 -1.20
N GLU A 133 25.04 9.63 -2.39
CA GLU A 133 25.06 10.56 -3.52
C GLU A 133 24.41 11.90 -3.20
N LYS A 134 23.28 11.90 -2.48
CA LYS A 134 22.61 13.14 -2.06
C LYS A 134 23.45 13.98 -1.09
N ARG A 135 24.26 13.34 -0.24
CA ARG A 135 25.15 14.05 0.70
C ARG A 135 26.33 14.68 -0.03
N HIS A 136 26.96 13.93 -0.93
CA HIS A 136 28.10 14.43 -1.72
C HIS A 136 27.69 15.65 -2.57
N LYS A 137 26.57 15.54 -3.30
CA LYS A 137 26.04 16.67 -4.08
C LYS A 137 25.73 17.93 -3.27
N ARG A 138 25.46 17.81 -1.96
CA ARG A 138 25.25 18.97 -1.06
C ARG A 138 26.56 19.59 -0.57
N GLN A 139 27.64 18.82 -0.53
CA GLN A 139 28.97 19.32 -0.16
C GLN A 139 29.62 20.03 -1.35
N ASP A 140 29.45 19.52 -2.57
CA ASP A 140 29.99 20.15 -3.79
C ASP A 140 29.28 21.46 -4.18
N LEU A 141 28.13 21.77 -3.57
CA LEU A 141 27.34 22.97 -3.85
C LEU A 141 27.62 24.13 -2.87
N LYS A 142 28.57 23.95 -1.95
CA LYS A 142 29.02 24.98 -1.00
C LYS A 142 30.38 25.51 -1.42
#